data_AF-S3DGQ6-F1
#
_entry.id   AF-S3DGQ6-F1
#
_cell.length_a   1.000
_cell.length_b   1.000
_cell.length_c   1.000
_cell.angle_alpha   90.00
_cell.angle_beta   90.00
_cell.angle_gamma   90.00
#
_symmetry.space_group_name_H-M   'P 1'
#
loop_
_entity.id
_entity.type
_entity.pdbx_description
1 polymer ?
#
loop_
_entity_poly.entity_id
_entity_poly.type
_entity_poly.pdbx_seq_one_letter_code
_entity_poly.pdbx_strand_id
1 'polypeptide(L)'
;MAPLCTYSLSLDFLNYANDVQVSIVSIGNTVQCYLTTNYSEQVYLGPAPTPGQAYPPKSPTTPLSSRTFGTWTLIQSMVRAYAAYNISNPQIYQMAYLTYVVAWLHFMSEWWVFKTARWGRGLMFPVLIANATLVWMWKQHGFYVQ
;
A
#
# COMPACT_ATOMS: atom_id res chain seq x y z
N MET A 1 10.41 26.51 -2.90
CA MET A 1 10.63 26.16 -1.49
C MET A 1 10.05 24.78 -1.25
N ALA A 2 10.91 23.78 -1.13
CA ALA A 2 10.56 22.39 -0.83
C ALA A 2 11.27 22.03 0.48
N PRO A 3 10.61 21.52 1.53
CA PRO A 3 11.31 20.88 2.63
C PRO A 3 11.56 19.42 2.21
N LEU A 4 12.78 18.88 2.12
CA LEU A 4 13.85 18.75 3.11
C LEU A 4 13.33 18.27 4.47
N CYS A 5 13.09 16.95 4.59
CA CYS A 5 13.28 16.21 5.84
C CYS A 5 13.35 14.70 5.53
N THR A 6 14.46 14.27 4.93
CA THR A 6 14.82 12.86 4.84
C THR A 6 16.14 12.69 5.58
N TYR A 7 16.25 11.61 6.35
CA TYR A 7 17.46 11.10 7.03
C TYR A 7 17.84 11.76 8.37
N SER A 8 17.17 11.41 9.50
CA SER A 8 17.86 11.35 10.82
C SER A 8 17.03 10.81 12.02
N LEU A 9 16.01 9.95 11.89
CA LEU A 9 15.39 9.33 13.09
C LEU A 9 15.04 7.86 12.87
N SER A 10 16.02 7.02 13.18
CA SER A 10 15.94 5.58 13.30
C SER A 10 15.18 5.16 14.55
N LEU A 11 14.37 4.11 14.40
CA LEU A 11 13.96 3.11 15.40
C LEU A 11 12.83 3.42 16.41
N ASP A 12 12.47 4.66 16.70
CA ASP A 12 11.33 4.94 17.62
C ASP A 12 10.03 5.44 16.95
N PHE A 13 10.05 5.70 15.65
CA PHE A 13 8.93 6.32 14.94
C PHE A 13 7.81 5.35 14.51
N LEU A 14 7.85 4.07 14.92
CA LEU A 14 7.00 2.98 14.40
C LEU A 14 5.82 2.54 15.29
N ASN A 15 5.62 3.15 16.46
CA ASN A 15 4.59 2.70 17.41
C ASN A 15 3.41 3.69 17.45
N TYR A 16 2.20 3.23 17.11
CA TYR A 16 0.90 3.93 17.20
C TYR A 16 0.60 5.09 16.22
N ALA A 17 1.55 5.99 15.96
CA ALA A 17 1.29 7.19 15.14
C ALA A 17 1.15 6.92 13.62
N ASN A 18 1.75 5.84 13.11
CA ASN A 18 1.75 5.55 11.66
C ASN A 18 0.44 4.95 11.15
N ASP A 19 -0.28 4.14 11.92
CA ASP A 19 -1.50 3.51 11.39
C ASP A 19 -2.60 4.54 11.15
N VAL A 20 -2.71 5.53 12.03
CA VAL A 20 -3.64 6.66 11.85
C VAL A 20 -3.19 7.54 10.68
N GLN A 21 -1.91 7.86 10.55
CA GLN A 21 -1.40 8.65 9.43
C GLN A 21 -1.55 7.94 8.07
N VAL A 22 -1.19 6.65 8.00
CA VAL A 22 -1.39 5.80 6.82
C VAL A 22 -2.87 5.69 6.49
N SER A 23 -3.75 5.63 7.49
CA SER A 23 -5.20 5.60 7.28
C SER A 23 -5.72 6.93 6.74
N ILE A 24 -5.30 8.07 7.28
CA ILE A 24 -5.65 9.42 6.78
C ILE A 24 -5.17 9.60 5.33
N VAL A 25 -3.91 9.25 5.05
CA VAL A 25 -3.34 9.31 3.69
C VAL A 25 -4.13 8.41 2.73
N SER A 26 -4.54 7.23 3.19
CA SER A 26 -5.33 6.28 2.40
C SER A 26 -6.74 6.78 2.08
N ILE A 27 -7.36 7.54 2.97
CA ILE A 27 -8.64 8.22 2.69
C ILE A 27 -8.44 9.29 1.60
N GLY A 28 -7.37 10.08 1.68
CA GLY A 28 -7.02 11.04 0.62
C GLY A 28 -6.75 10.37 -0.73
N ASN A 29 -6.04 9.24 -0.73
CA ASN A 29 -5.78 8.44 -1.92
C ASN A 29 -7.06 7.81 -2.48
N THR A 30 -8.02 7.46 -1.62
CA THR A 30 -9.35 6.98 -2.03
C THR A 30 -10.04 8.05 -2.86
N VAL A 31 -10.12 9.29 -2.36
CA VAL A 31 -10.77 10.40 -3.11
C VAL A 31 -10.09 10.61 -4.46
N GLN A 32 -8.76 10.59 -4.51
CA GLN A 32 -8.02 10.71 -5.78
C GLN A 32 -8.41 9.59 -6.76
N CYS A 33 -8.55 8.35 -6.29
CA CYS A 33 -8.93 7.22 -7.15
C CYS A 33 -10.34 7.36 -7.77
N TYR A 34 -11.22 8.16 -7.17
CA TYR A 34 -12.54 8.48 -7.74
C TYR A 34 -12.52 9.63 -8.75
N LEU A 35 -11.51 10.49 -8.67
CA LEU A 35 -11.39 11.66 -9.54
C LEU A 35 -10.38 11.46 -10.68
N THR A 36 -9.41 10.57 -10.49
CA THR A 36 -8.31 10.35 -11.43
C THR A 36 -7.83 8.89 -11.45
N THR A 37 -7.24 8.49 -12.57
CA THR A 37 -6.54 7.20 -12.76
C THR A 37 -5.05 7.30 -12.47
N ASN A 38 -4.50 8.51 -12.28
CA ASN A 38 -3.04 8.77 -12.22
C ASN A 38 -2.29 7.87 -11.25
N TYR A 39 -2.81 7.66 -10.04
CA TYR A 39 -2.14 6.82 -9.04
C TYR A 39 -2.10 5.36 -9.47
N SER A 40 -3.25 4.81 -9.87
CA SER A 40 -3.39 3.44 -10.33
C SER A 40 -2.52 3.17 -11.58
N GLU A 41 -2.41 4.15 -12.48
CA GLU A 41 -1.55 4.07 -13.67
C GLU A 41 -0.05 4.03 -13.34
N GLN A 42 0.38 4.65 -12.23
CA GLN A 42 1.78 4.61 -11.80
C GLN A 42 2.17 3.24 -11.23
N VAL A 43 1.21 2.51 -10.68
CA VAL A 43 1.42 1.15 -10.16
C VAL A 43 1.31 0.14 -11.30
N TYR A 44 0.23 0.23 -12.08
CA TYR A 44 -0.08 -0.66 -13.18
C TYR A 44 0.39 -0.07 -14.51
N LEU A 45 1.70 -0.13 -14.78
CA LEU A 45 2.29 0.40 -16.00
C LEU A 45 2.09 -0.52 -17.22
N GLY A 46 1.58 -1.74 -17.02
CA GLY A 46 1.48 -2.76 -18.06
C GLY A 46 2.84 -3.40 -18.39
N PRO A 47 2.91 -4.17 -19.50
CA PRO A 47 4.12 -4.87 -19.92
C PRO A 47 5.35 -3.96 -20.06
N ALA A 48 6.55 -4.53 -19.98
CA ALA A 48 7.76 -3.77 -20.23
C ALA A 48 7.82 -3.30 -21.71
N PRO A 49 8.39 -2.11 -22.00
CA PRO A 49 8.54 -1.66 -23.37
C PRO A 49 9.48 -2.61 -24.12
N THR A 50 9.13 -2.96 -25.34
CA THR A 50 10.01 -3.76 -26.21
C THR A 50 11.11 -2.86 -26.80
N PRO A 51 12.37 -3.31 -26.92
CA PRO A 51 13.41 -2.53 -27.59
C PRO A 51 12.97 -2.10 -28.99
N GLY A 52 13.01 -0.78 -29.26
CA GLY A 52 12.53 -0.20 -30.52
C GLY A 52 11.07 0.29 -30.50
N GLN A 53 10.32 0.14 -29.40
CA GLN A 53 9.03 0.82 -29.26
C GLN A 53 9.19 2.34 -29.19
N ALA A 54 8.50 3.05 -30.08
CA ALA A 54 8.50 4.51 -30.14
C ALA A 54 7.81 5.18 -28.94
N TYR A 55 6.93 4.47 -28.23
CA TYR A 55 6.17 4.98 -27.09
C TYR A 55 6.04 3.90 -26.00
N PRO A 56 6.01 4.29 -24.71
CA PRO A 56 5.77 3.33 -23.64
C PRO A 56 4.37 2.71 -23.78
N PRO A 57 4.21 1.42 -23.41
CA PRO A 57 2.91 0.78 -23.40
C PRO A 57 1.94 1.54 -22.48
N LYS A 58 0.69 1.66 -22.93
CA LYS A 58 -0.37 2.34 -22.18
C LYS A 58 -0.74 1.49 -20.96
N SER A 59 -0.93 2.16 -19.82
CA SER A 59 -1.45 1.52 -18.61
C SER A 59 -2.79 0.82 -18.90
N PRO A 60 -3.00 -0.42 -18.41
CA PRO A 60 -4.30 -1.10 -18.49
C PRO A 60 -5.34 -0.54 -17.51
N THR A 61 -4.99 0.45 -16.69
CA THR A 61 -5.90 1.06 -15.72
C THR A 61 -7.09 1.72 -16.42
N THR A 62 -8.28 1.47 -15.89
CA THR A 62 -9.52 2.14 -16.31
C THR A 62 -10.07 3.00 -15.16
N PRO A 63 -10.96 3.97 -15.45
CA PRO A 63 -11.65 4.73 -14.40
C PRO A 63 -12.47 3.85 -13.44
N LEU A 64 -13.02 2.73 -13.93
CA LEU A 64 -13.72 1.78 -13.08
C LEU A 64 -12.75 1.08 -12.13
N SER A 65 -11.65 0.52 -12.65
CA SER A 65 -10.66 -0.17 -11.83
C SER A 65 -9.97 0.76 -10.82
N SER A 66 -9.76 2.04 -11.17
CA SER A 66 -9.26 3.05 -10.24
C SER A 66 -10.21 3.24 -9.06
N ARG A 67 -11.52 3.41 -9.30
CA ARG A 67 -12.52 3.51 -8.23
C ARG A 67 -12.56 2.28 -7.35
N THR A 68 -12.52 1.08 -7.93
CA THR A 68 -12.46 -0.18 -7.17
C THR A 68 -11.20 -0.26 -6.30
N PHE A 69 -10.04 0.15 -6.83
CA PHE A 69 -8.79 0.23 -6.07
C PHE A 69 -8.89 1.24 -4.91
N GLY A 70 -9.54 2.38 -5.14
CA GLY A 70 -9.86 3.35 -4.10
C GLY A 70 -10.75 2.77 -3.00
N THR A 71 -11.86 2.12 -3.35
CA THR A 71 -12.76 1.46 -2.37
C THR A 71 -12.02 0.41 -1.55
N TRP A 72 -11.20 -0.42 -2.19
CA TRP A 72 -10.37 -1.42 -1.51
C TRP A 72 -9.39 -0.77 -0.52
N THR A 73 -8.74 0.33 -0.92
CA THR A 73 -7.83 1.09 -0.07
C THR A 73 -8.55 1.70 1.13
N LEU A 74 -9.78 2.21 0.94
CA LEU A 74 -10.61 2.72 2.03
C LEU A 74 -10.93 1.63 3.05
N ILE A 75 -11.41 0.47 2.59
CA ILE A 75 -11.73 -0.66 3.48
C ILE A 75 -10.49 -1.06 4.31
N GLN A 76 -9.32 -1.16 3.68
CA GLN A 76 -8.09 -1.48 4.41
C GLN A 76 -7.73 -0.40 5.44
N SER A 77 -7.87 0.88 5.10
CA SER A 77 -7.61 1.97 6.04
C SER A 77 -8.53 1.91 7.27
N MET A 78 -9.81 1.57 7.08
CA MET A 78 -10.75 1.41 8.19
C MET A 78 -10.36 0.27 9.13
N VAL A 79 -9.99 -0.89 8.58
CA VAL A 79 -9.53 -2.04 9.39
C VAL A 79 -8.27 -1.68 10.17
N ARG A 80 -7.30 -1.01 9.54
CA ARG A 80 -6.02 -0.63 10.19
C ARG A 80 -6.21 0.45 11.25
N ALA A 81 -7.05 1.45 10.99
CA ALA A 81 -7.42 2.44 12.00
C ALA A 81 -8.10 1.76 13.20
N TYR A 82 -9.04 0.85 12.95
CA TYR A 82 -9.74 0.13 14.01
C TYR A 82 -8.79 -0.76 14.83
N ALA A 83 -7.82 -1.39 14.17
CA ALA A 83 -6.78 -2.17 14.82
C ALA A 83 -5.82 -1.32 15.64
N ALA A 84 -5.49 -0.10 15.20
CA ALA A 84 -4.67 0.82 15.98
C ALA A 84 -5.33 1.12 17.35
N TYR A 85 -6.65 1.31 17.38
CA TYR A 85 -7.39 1.52 18.64
C TYR A 85 -7.55 0.25 19.50
N ASN A 86 -7.48 -0.94 18.90
CA ASN A 86 -7.75 -2.21 19.56
C ASN A 86 -6.61 -3.21 19.39
N ILE A 87 -5.36 -2.73 19.41
CA ILE A 87 -4.19 -3.53 19.01
C ILE A 87 -3.94 -4.76 19.90
N SER A 88 -4.44 -4.71 21.15
CA SER A 88 -4.35 -5.83 22.09
C SER A 88 -5.40 -6.92 21.89
N ASN A 89 -6.40 -6.69 21.03
CA ASN A 89 -7.39 -7.72 20.71
C ASN A 89 -6.81 -8.68 19.64
N PRO A 90 -6.66 -9.99 19.93
CA PRO A 90 -6.05 -10.95 19.01
C PRO A 90 -6.73 -10.99 17.64
N GLN A 91 -8.05 -10.97 17.63
CA GLN A 91 -8.83 -11.13 16.40
C GLN A 91 -8.67 -9.90 15.50
N ILE A 92 -8.70 -8.70 16.07
CA ILE A 92 -8.54 -7.45 15.31
C ILE A 92 -7.08 -7.32 14.81
N TYR A 93 -6.11 -7.68 15.64
CA TYR A 93 -4.70 -7.71 15.25
C TYR A 93 -4.45 -8.62 14.04
N GLN A 94 -4.97 -9.85 14.10
CA GLN A 94 -4.87 -10.82 13.00
C GLN A 94 -5.58 -10.33 11.74
N MET A 95 -6.74 -9.69 11.87
CA MET A 95 -7.44 -9.08 10.73
C MET A 95 -6.58 -8.00 10.05
N ALA A 96 -5.99 -7.09 10.81
CA ALA A 96 -5.08 -6.09 10.25
C ALA A 96 -3.87 -6.73 9.56
N TYR A 97 -3.24 -7.72 10.21
CA TYR A 97 -2.14 -8.49 9.62
C TYR A 97 -2.53 -9.12 8.28
N LEU A 98 -3.70 -9.76 8.21
CA LEU A 98 -4.21 -10.37 6.98
C LEU A 98 -4.45 -9.33 5.87
N THR A 99 -4.87 -8.10 6.18
CA THR A 99 -4.98 -7.05 5.14
C THR A 99 -3.62 -6.74 4.49
N TYR A 100 -2.54 -6.70 5.28
CA TYR A 100 -1.19 -6.52 4.74
C TYR A 100 -0.73 -7.72 3.93
N VAL A 101 -1.08 -8.95 4.35
CA VAL A 101 -0.79 -10.18 3.58
C VAL A 101 -1.49 -10.15 2.23
N VAL A 102 -2.79 -9.82 2.18
CA VAL A 102 -3.56 -9.72 0.93
C VAL A 102 -2.97 -8.64 0.01
N ALA A 103 -2.64 -7.47 0.55
CA ALA A 103 -1.99 -6.41 -0.24
C ALA A 103 -0.65 -6.86 -0.82
N TRP A 104 0.18 -7.54 -0.02
CA TRP A 104 1.46 -8.07 -0.47
C TRP A 104 1.29 -9.11 -1.58
N LEU A 105 0.40 -10.09 -1.39
CA LEU A 105 0.11 -11.13 -2.37
C LEU A 105 -0.40 -10.54 -3.68
N HIS A 106 -1.32 -9.56 -3.61
CA HIS A 106 -1.83 -8.85 -4.78
C HIS A 106 -0.69 -8.19 -5.57
N PHE A 107 0.08 -7.30 -4.95
CA PHE A 107 1.14 -6.57 -5.65
C PHE A 107 2.27 -7.47 -6.15
N MET A 108 2.61 -8.53 -5.42
CA MET A 108 3.60 -9.52 -5.88
C MET A 108 3.07 -10.34 -7.06
N SER A 109 1.80 -10.75 -7.05
CA SER A 109 1.18 -11.46 -8.17
C SER A 109 1.12 -10.58 -9.43
N GLU A 110 0.79 -9.30 -9.28
CA GLU A 110 0.73 -8.36 -10.41
C GLU A 110 2.11 -8.07 -10.99
N TRP A 111 3.17 -8.13 -10.18
CA TRP A 111 4.54 -7.93 -10.63
C TRP A 111 5.17 -9.20 -11.22
N TRP A 112 4.97 -10.36 -10.59
CA TRP A 112 5.67 -11.59 -10.96
C TRP A 112 4.89 -12.49 -11.89
N VAL A 113 3.56 -12.51 -11.80
CA VAL A 113 2.69 -13.43 -12.56
C VAL A 113 1.96 -12.70 -13.68
N PHE A 114 1.12 -11.72 -13.36
CA PHE A 114 0.24 -11.06 -14.34
C PHE A 114 0.93 -9.97 -15.16
N LYS A 115 2.08 -9.47 -14.68
CA LYS A 115 2.90 -8.44 -15.37
C LYS A 115 2.14 -7.15 -15.69
N THR A 116 1.10 -6.82 -14.92
CA THR A 116 0.41 -5.54 -15.05
C THR A 116 1.12 -4.45 -14.24
N ALA A 117 1.82 -4.83 -13.17
CA ALA A 117 2.64 -3.95 -12.36
C ALA A 117 4.12 -4.07 -12.72
N ARG A 118 4.84 -2.95 -12.58
CA ARG A 118 6.28 -2.87 -12.88
C ARG A 118 7.01 -2.16 -11.77
N TRP A 119 8.27 -2.57 -11.58
CA TRP A 119 9.16 -1.87 -10.67
C TRP A 119 9.34 -0.41 -11.11
N GLY A 120 9.09 0.51 -10.19
CA GLY A 120 9.04 1.94 -10.45
C GLY A 120 8.49 2.69 -9.23
N ARG A 121 8.33 4.02 -9.35
CA ARG A 121 7.90 4.87 -8.23
C ARG A 121 6.55 4.44 -7.64
N GLY A 122 5.60 3.99 -8.47
CA GLY A 122 4.27 3.57 -8.01
C GLY A 122 4.27 2.27 -7.21
N LEU A 123 4.97 1.23 -7.68
CA LEU A 123 4.97 -0.09 -7.02
C LEU A 123 5.92 -0.19 -5.82
N MET A 124 7.02 0.56 -5.83
CA MET A 124 8.08 0.46 -4.83
C MET A 124 7.55 0.76 -3.41
N PHE A 125 6.76 1.81 -3.24
CA PHE A 125 6.21 2.18 -1.93
C PHE A 125 5.29 1.10 -1.33
N PRO A 126 4.26 0.61 -2.04
CA PRO A 126 3.44 -0.50 -1.57
C PRO A 126 4.24 -1.73 -1.13
N VAL A 127 5.24 -2.13 -1.92
CA VAL A 127 6.07 -3.30 -1.64
C VAL A 127 6.90 -3.09 -0.37
N LEU A 128 7.61 -1.96 -0.25
CA LEU A 128 8.47 -1.70 0.91
C LEU A 128 7.66 -1.62 2.20
N ILE A 129 6.54 -0.89 2.17
CA ILE A 129 5.67 -0.72 3.35
C ILE A 129 5.07 -2.07 3.76
N ALA A 130 4.53 -2.84 2.81
CA ALA A 130 3.93 -4.14 3.13
C ALA A 130 4.95 -5.10 3.76
N ASN A 131 6.17 -5.19 3.21
CA ASN A 131 7.22 -6.06 3.78
C ASN A 131 7.63 -5.59 5.18
N ALA A 132 7.88 -4.29 5.37
CA ALA A 132 8.30 -3.76 6.66
C ALA A 132 7.22 -3.97 7.74
N THR A 133 5.95 -3.69 7.42
CA THR A 133 4.84 -3.84 8.35
C THR A 133 4.56 -5.32 8.68
N LEU A 134 4.61 -6.22 7.70
CA LEU A 134 4.42 -7.66 7.97
C LEU A 134 5.48 -8.21 8.92
N VAL A 135 6.75 -7.85 8.71
CA VAL A 135 7.84 -8.29 9.57
C VAL A 135 7.71 -7.69 10.98
N TRP A 136 7.34 -6.41 11.07
CA TRP A 136 7.14 -5.75 12.35
C TRP A 136 5.98 -6.38 13.14
N MET A 137 4.81 -6.55 12.52
CA MET A 137 3.66 -7.17 13.17
C MET A 137 3.99 -8.60 13.62
N TRP A 138 4.65 -9.38 12.78
CA TRP A 138 5.07 -10.73 13.18
C TRP A 138 5.94 -10.73 14.45
N LYS A 139 6.91 -9.83 14.55
CA LYS A 139 7.78 -9.70 15.73
C LYS A 139 7.04 -9.20 16.96
N GLN A 140 6.10 -8.29 16.78
CA GLN A 140 5.41 -7.61 17.88
C GLN A 140 4.17 -8.37 18.37
N HIS A 141 3.79 -9.47 17.72
CA HIS A 141 2.61 -10.27 18.05
C HIS A 141 2.55 -10.63 19.55
N GLY A 142 3.62 -11.19 20.12
CA GLY A 142 3.63 -11.59 21.54
C GLY A 142 3.64 -10.43 22.55
N PHE A 143 3.94 -9.21 22.10
CA PHE A 143 3.88 -8.02 22.95
C PHE A 143 2.46 -7.44 23.00
N TYR A 144 1.79 -7.36 21.86
CA TYR A 144 0.44 -6.78 21.78
C TYR A 144 -0.65 -7.78 22.10
N VAL A 145 -0.51 -9.03 21.65
CA VAL A 145 -1.50 -10.09 21.82
C VAL A 145 -1.07 -10.97 22.99
N GLN A 146 -1.65 -10.70 24.15
CA GLN A 146 -1.49 -11.48 25.39
C GLN A 146 -2.75 -12.31 25.67
#